data_AF-A0A7L0UZF5-F1
#
_entry.id   AF-A0A7L0UZF5-F1
#
_cell.length_a   1.000
_cell.length_b   1.000
_cell.length_c   1.000
_cell.angle_alpha   90.00
_cell.angle_beta   90.00
_cell.angle_gamma   90.00
#
_symmetry.space_group_name_H-M   'P 1'
#
loop_
_entity.id
_entity.type
_entity.pdbx_description
1 polymer ?
#
loop_
_entity_poly.entity_id
_entity_poly.type
_entity_poly.pdbx_seq_one_letter_code
_entity_poly.pdbx_strand_id
1 'polypeptide(L)'
;AEGPSEWHKAYPIAQGNRQSPIDIDSARAVYDPSLQPLVISYESCTSLSISNTGHSVMVEFEDTDDRTAISGGPFQNPFRLKQFHFHWGTTHSQGSEHTIDGKPFPCELHLVHWNARKYATFGEAAAAPDGLAVVGVFLEIGKEHASMNRLTDALYMVKFKGTKAQFRGFNPKCLLPLSLDYWTYLGSLTTPPLNESVTWIVLKEPIRISVKQLEKFRMLLFTSEEDQRIQMANNFRPPQPLKGRIVRASFKA
;
A
#
# COMPACT_ATOMS: atom_id res chain seq x y z
N ALA A 1 -8.85 16.99 -9.25
CA ALA A 1 -7.56 17.22 -8.57
C ALA A 1 -6.46 17.16 -9.61
N GLU A 2 -5.41 17.96 -9.47
CA GLU A 2 -4.25 17.86 -10.37
C GLU A 2 -3.55 16.51 -10.18
N GLY A 3 -3.09 15.90 -11.28
CA GLY A 3 -2.49 14.58 -11.29
C GLY A 3 -1.04 14.56 -10.76
N PRO A 4 -0.41 13.37 -10.68
CA PRO A 4 0.94 13.21 -10.13
C PRO A 4 2.03 14.11 -10.74
N SER A 5 1.90 14.51 -12.02
CA SER A 5 2.87 15.40 -12.69
C SER A 5 2.91 16.80 -12.07
N GLU A 6 1.83 17.25 -11.45
CA GLU A 6 1.67 18.61 -10.95
C GLU A 6 1.89 18.73 -9.44
N TRP A 7 1.90 17.61 -8.69
CA TRP A 7 1.98 17.63 -7.22
C TRP A 7 3.19 18.40 -6.68
N HIS A 8 4.30 18.46 -7.42
CA HIS A 8 5.49 19.21 -7.04
C HIS A 8 5.25 20.72 -6.84
N LYS A 9 4.21 21.29 -7.48
CA LYS A 9 3.84 22.70 -7.35
C LYS A 9 3.36 23.04 -5.94
N ALA A 10 2.60 22.14 -5.31
CA ALA A 10 2.07 22.30 -3.96
C ALA A 10 2.92 21.57 -2.90
N TYR A 11 3.60 20.49 -3.31
CA TYR A 11 4.41 19.64 -2.45
C TYR A 11 5.81 19.52 -3.05
N PRO A 12 6.73 20.49 -2.84
CA PRO A 12 8.07 20.46 -3.44
C PRO A 12 8.87 19.19 -3.16
N ILE A 13 8.58 18.52 -2.03
CA ILE A 13 9.16 17.22 -1.67
C ILE A 13 8.85 16.11 -2.69
N ALA A 14 7.88 16.30 -3.59
CA ALA A 14 7.63 15.42 -4.74
C ALA A 14 8.87 15.21 -5.62
N GLN A 15 9.84 16.14 -5.59
CA GLN A 15 11.12 16.06 -6.29
C GLN A 15 12.29 15.63 -5.36
N GLY A 16 11.96 15.15 -4.16
CA GLY A 16 12.88 14.70 -3.12
C GLY A 16 13.79 13.55 -3.55
N ASN A 17 14.73 13.18 -2.68
CA ASN A 17 15.80 12.24 -3.01
C ASN A 17 15.44 10.77 -2.80
N ARG A 18 14.32 10.50 -2.12
CA ARG A 18 13.84 9.16 -1.82
C ARG A 18 12.33 9.03 -2.01
N GLN A 19 11.82 9.57 -3.12
CA GLN A 19 10.41 9.43 -3.48
C GLN A 19 10.06 8.00 -3.91
N SER A 20 8.81 7.62 -3.66
CA SER A 20 8.19 6.34 -4.04
C SER A 20 6.99 6.59 -4.97
N PRO A 21 6.55 5.60 -5.76
CA PRO A 21 7.14 4.25 -5.91
C PRO A 21 8.45 4.27 -6.72
N ILE A 22 9.08 3.12 -6.90
CA ILE A 22 10.21 2.92 -7.82
C ILE A 22 9.98 1.70 -8.71
N ASP A 23 10.74 1.62 -9.81
CA ASP A 23 10.95 0.37 -10.52
C ASP A 23 11.99 -0.47 -9.77
N ILE A 24 11.65 -1.71 -9.46
CA ILE A 24 12.54 -2.68 -8.82
C ILE A 24 13.23 -3.46 -9.92
N ASP A 25 14.49 -3.11 -10.18
CA ASP A 25 15.40 -3.92 -11.00
C ASP A 25 15.83 -5.14 -10.19
N SER A 26 15.24 -6.30 -10.52
CA SER A 26 15.43 -7.53 -9.77
C SER A 26 16.87 -8.05 -9.84
N ALA A 27 17.56 -7.80 -10.95
CA ALA A 27 18.95 -8.19 -11.16
C ALA A 27 19.94 -7.32 -10.37
N ARG A 28 19.57 -6.08 -10.05
CA ARG A 28 20.38 -5.14 -9.24
C ARG A 28 20.03 -5.11 -7.76
N ALA A 29 18.94 -5.77 -7.37
CA ALA A 29 18.59 -5.90 -5.96
C ALA A 29 19.69 -6.66 -5.21
N VAL A 30 20.14 -6.11 -4.09
CA VAL A 30 21.25 -6.68 -3.31
C VAL A 30 20.69 -7.66 -2.29
N TYR A 31 21.00 -8.95 -2.43
CA TYR A 31 20.69 -9.92 -1.38
C TYR A 31 21.41 -9.54 -0.08
N ASP A 32 20.65 -9.31 0.98
CA ASP A 32 21.15 -8.94 2.30
C ASP A 32 20.79 -10.04 3.31
N PRO A 33 21.72 -10.97 3.63
CA PRO A 33 21.46 -12.05 4.57
C PRO A 33 21.34 -11.58 6.03
N SER A 34 21.62 -10.31 6.33
CA SER A 34 21.43 -9.75 7.68
C SER A 34 19.98 -9.37 7.96
N LEU A 35 19.15 -9.24 6.91
CA LEU A 35 17.71 -9.04 7.05
C LEU A 35 17.09 -10.21 7.80
N GLN A 36 16.41 -9.89 8.90
CA GLN A 36 15.67 -10.90 9.65
C GLN A 36 14.43 -11.33 8.85
N PRO A 37 13.84 -12.51 9.14
CA PRO A 37 12.54 -12.86 8.59
C PRO A 37 11.50 -11.78 8.90
N LEU A 38 10.65 -11.44 7.93
CA LEU A 38 9.52 -10.55 8.16
C LEU A 38 8.45 -11.29 8.97
N VAL A 39 8.04 -10.70 10.09
CA VAL A 39 6.99 -11.25 10.96
C VAL A 39 5.74 -10.38 10.86
N ILE A 40 4.61 -10.99 10.54
CA ILE A 40 3.32 -10.33 10.42
C ILE A 40 2.36 -10.88 11.47
N SER A 41 2.10 -10.08 12.51
CA SER A 41 1.29 -10.45 13.66
C SER A 41 -0.06 -9.74 13.59
N TYR A 42 -1.05 -10.39 12.95
CA TYR A 42 -2.43 -9.89 12.80
C TYR A 42 -3.49 -10.79 13.44
N GLU A 43 -3.12 -11.65 14.39
CA GLU A 43 -4.02 -12.65 14.99
C GLU A 43 -5.20 -12.02 15.76
N SER A 44 -5.04 -10.81 16.30
CA SER A 44 -6.06 -10.09 17.07
C SER A 44 -6.43 -8.73 16.47
N CYS A 45 -6.37 -8.61 15.14
CA CYS A 45 -6.62 -7.35 14.47
C CYS A 45 -8.09 -6.93 14.51
N THR A 46 -8.33 -5.69 14.91
CA THR A 46 -9.67 -5.10 14.94
C THR A 46 -9.81 -4.13 13.78
N SER A 47 -10.35 -4.61 12.66
CA SER A 47 -10.80 -3.71 11.59
C SER A 47 -12.01 -2.91 12.07
N LEU A 48 -12.06 -1.62 11.73
CA LEU A 48 -13.09 -0.70 12.21
C LEU A 48 -14.11 -0.39 11.12
N SER A 49 -13.61 0.07 9.98
CA SER A 49 -14.42 0.66 8.92
C SER A 49 -13.73 0.61 7.58
N ILE A 50 -14.54 0.62 6.53
CA ILE A 50 -14.12 0.84 5.16
C ILE A 50 -14.64 2.20 4.70
N SER A 51 -13.83 2.96 3.97
CA SER A 51 -14.23 4.28 3.45
C SER A 51 -13.66 4.53 2.07
N ASN A 52 -14.34 5.37 1.29
CA ASN A 52 -13.78 5.95 0.08
C ASN A 52 -13.29 7.37 0.40
N THR A 53 -11.98 7.56 0.34
CA THR A 53 -11.33 8.82 0.71
C THR A 53 -11.34 9.85 -0.42
N GLY A 54 -11.85 9.49 -1.60
CA GLY A 54 -11.67 10.25 -2.83
C GLY A 54 -10.30 10.05 -3.48
N HIS A 55 -9.47 9.16 -2.95
CA HIS A 55 -8.18 8.77 -3.53
C HIS A 55 -8.04 7.24 -3.65
N SER A 56 -8.59 6.51 -2.68
CA SER A 56 -8.67 5.05 -2.67
C SER A 56 -9.87 4.63 -1.82
N VAL A 57 -10.18 3.34 -1.84
CA VAL A 57 -10.80 2.68 -0.69
C VAL A 57 -9.76 2.38 0.40
N MET A 58 -10.11 2.62 1.65
CA MET A 58 -9.25 2.41 2.81
C MET A 58 -9.99 1.61 3.88
N VAL A 59 -9.32 0.65 4.51
CA VAL A 59 -9.79 -0.03 5.71
C VAL A 59 -8.94 0.41 6.90
N GLU A 60 -9.59 0.92 7.94
CA GLU A 60 -8.95 1.43 9.16
C GLU A 60 -8.95 0.37 10.27
N PHE A 61 -7.88 0.36 11.07
CA PHE A 61 -7.69 -0.58 12.19
C PHE A 61 -7.48 0.16 13.50
N GLU A 62 -7.82 -0.52 14.60
CA GLU A 62 -7.42 -0.11 15.93
C GLU A 62 -5.91 -0.29 16.13
N ASP A 63 -5.23 0.77 16.58
CA ASP A 63 -3.77 0.85 16.71
C ASP A 63 -3.31 1.23 18.13
N THR A 64 -4.13 0.93 19.13
CA THR A 64 -3.89 1.26 20.54
C THR A 64 -2.79 0.42 21.19
N ASP A 65 -2.51 -0.77 20.66
CA ASP A 65 -1.47 -1.68 21.14
C ASP A 65 -0.73 -2.41 20.00
N ASP A 66 0.25 -3.24 20.38
CA ASP A 66 1.15 -3.93 19.45
C ASP A 66 0.61 -5.28 18.93
N ARG A 67 -0.66 -5.62 19.19
CA ARG A 67 -1.22 -6.93 18.76
C ARG A 67 -1.41 -7.04 17.25
N THR A 68 -1.49 -5.90 16.56
CA THR A 68 -1.61 -5.82 15.10
C THR A 68 -0.41 -5.06 14.55
N ALA A 69 0.69 -5.77 14.32
CA ALA A 69 1.96 -5.15 13.97
C ALA A 69 2.81 -6.02 13.05
N ILE A 70 3.77 -5.38 12.40
CA ILE A 70 4.88 -6.05 11.73
C ILE A 70 6.17 -5.87 12.53
N SER A 71 7.06 -6.84 12.47
CA SER A 71 8.38 -6.80 13.07
C SER A 71 9.37 -7.66 12.28
N GLY A 72 10.62 -7.74 12.75
CA GLY A 72 11.69 -8.39 12.00
C GLY A 72 12.02 -7.61 10.73
N GLY A 73 12.45 -8.31 9.68
CA GLY A 73 12.85 -7.65 8.45
C GLY A 73 14.00 -6.65 8.64
N PRO A 74 13.88 -5.42 8.08
CA PRO A 74 14.84 -4.33 8.31
C PRO A 74 14.56 -3.51 9.59
N PHE A 75 13.58 -3.89 10.41
CA PHE A 75 13.08 -3.06 11.51
C PHE A 75 13.71 -3.43 12.86
N GLN A 76 13.99 -2.42 13.68
CA GLN A 76 14.42 -2.59 15.07
C GLN A 76 13.23 -2.68 16.04
N ASN A 77 12.13 -1.98 15.73
CA ASN A 77 10.93 -1.89 16.55
C ASN A 77 9.72 -2.46 15.79
N PRO A 78 8.69 -2.95 16.47
CA PRO A 78 7.42 -3.27 15.83
C PRO A 78 6.71 -2.01 15.32
N PHE A 79 6.03 -2.13 14.17
CA PHE A 79 5.21 -1.06 13.59
C PHE A 79 3.74 -1.49 13.58
N ARG A 80 2.86 -0.69 14.18
CA ARG A 80 1.42 -0.98 14.31
C ARG A 80 0.70 -0.71 13.01
N LEU A 81 -0.17 -1.62 12.57
CA LEU A 81 -1.02 -1.43 11.41
C LEU A 81 -2.02 -0.31 11.69
N LYS A 82 -2.04 0.72 10.83
CA LYS A 82 -3.02 1.80 10.89
C LYS A 82 -4.20 1.54 9.96
N GLN A 83 -3.86 1.20 8.72
CA GLN A 83 -4.82 1.07 7.64
C GLN A 83 -4.22 0.24 6.51
N PHE A 84 -5.08 -0.23 5.60
CA PHE A 84 -4.63 -0.58 4.26
C PHE A 84 -5.50 0.06 3.18
N HIS A 85 -4.95 0.20 1.98
CA HIS A 85 -5.63 0.74 0.80
C HIS A 85 -5.04 0.15 -0.49
N PHE A 86 -5.58 0.52 -1.64
CA PHE A 86 -5.17 -0.05 -2.93
C PHE A 86 -4.95 1.02 -3.99
N HIS A 87 -4.07 0.70 -4.93
CA HIS A 87 -3.89 1.42 -6.18
C HIS A 87 -4.23 0.48 -7.34
N TRP A 88 -4.96 0.96 -8.34
CA TRP A 88 -5.37 0.16 -9.49
C TRP A 88 -5.51 1.00 -10.76
N GLY A 89 -5.46 0.30 -11.90
CA GLY A 89 -5.60 0.88 -13.21
C GLY A 89 -6.87 0.46 -13.92
N THR A 90 -7.15 1.12 -15.04
CA THR A 90 -8.30 0.81 -15.91
C THR A 90 -8.10 -0.43 -16.77
N THR A 91 -6.85 -0.89 -16.94
CA THR A 91 -6.51 -2.06 -17.76
C THR A 91 -5.93 -3.19 -16.89
N HIS A 92 -5.91 -4.43 -17.40
CA HIS A 92 -5.32 -5.57 -16.67
C HIS A 92 -3.79 -5.55 -16.65
N SER A 93 -3.18 -4.69 -17.46
CA SER A 93 -1.73 -4.59 -17.61
C SER A 93 -1.15 -3.40 -16.87
N GLN A 94 -1.90 -2.69 -16.03
CA GLN A 94 -1.42 -1.52 -15.30
C GLN A 94 -2.29 -1.22 -14.07
N GLY A 95 -1.68 -0.68 -13.02
CA GLY A 95 -2.40 -0.22 -11.83
C GLY A 95 -1.60 -0.23 -10.54
N SER A 96 -0.55 -1.04 -10.47
CA SER A 96 0.43 -0.97 -9.39
C SER A 96 1.22 0.32 -9.46
N GLU A 97 1.73 0.75 -8.32
CA GLU A 97 2.61 1.90 -8.20
C GLU A 97 4.06 1.47 -8.46
N HIS A 98 4.49 0.41 -7.76
CA HIS A 98 5.76 -0.25 -8.05
C HIS A 98 5.68 -1.08 -9.33
N THR A 99 6.83 -1.23 -9.96
CA THR A 99 7.02 -2.16 -11.07
C THR A 99 8.21 -3.07 -10.77
N ILE A 100 8.24 -4.24 -11.40
CA ILE A 100 9.40 -5.14 -11.36
C ILE A 100 9.93 -5.27 -12.78
N ASP A 101 11.19 -4.90 -13.00
CA ASP A 101 11.83 -4.91 -14.33
C ASP A 101 10.98 -4.21 -15.40
N GLY A 102 10.42 -3.05 -15.05
CA GLY A 102 9.52 -2.25 -15.89
C GLY A 102 8.10 -2.81 -16.06
N LYS A 103 7.77 -3.93 -15.42
CA LYS A 103 6.45 -4.57 -15.53
C LYS A 103 5.53 -4.17 -14.37
N PRO A 104 4.41 -3.49 -14.66
CA PRO A 104 3.36 -3.24 -13.67
C PRO A 104 2.43 -4.44 -13.48
N PHE A 105 1.68 -4.40 -12.39
CA PHE A 105 0.55 -5.28 -12.07
C PHE A 105 -0.77 -4.49 -12.16
N PRO A 106 -1.93 -5.15 -12.30
CA PRO A 106 -3.22 -4.46 -12.38
C PRO A 106 -3.63 -3.72 -11.09
N CYS A 107 -3.08 -4.11 -9.95
CA CYS A 107 -3.38 -3.50 -8.66
C CYS A 107 -2.25 -3.76 -7.65
N GLU A 108 -2.10 -2.87 -6.68
CA GLU A 108 -1.18 -2.99 -5.56
C GLU A 108 -1.88 -2.61 -4.24
N LEU A 109 -1.77 -3.47 -3.24
CA LEU A 109 -2.24 -3.26 -1.88
C LEU A 109 -1.11 -2.67 -1.04
N HIS A 110 -1.42 -1.64 -0.25
CA HIS A 110 -0.52 -1.07 0.75
C HIS A 110 -1.07 -1.25 2.16
N LEU A 111 -0.36 -2.01 3.00
CA LEU A 111 -0.61 -2.11 4.43
C LEU A 111 0.30 -1.11 5.16
N VAL A 112 -0.29 -0.05 5.71
CA VAL A 112 0.45 1.08 6.28
C VAL A 112 0.56 0.93 7.79
N HIS A 113 1.80 0.96 8.28
CA HIS A 113 2.15 0.81 9.67
C HIS A 113 2.96 1.99 10.17
N TRP A 114 2.98 2.20 11.49
CA TRP A 114 3.72 3.30 12.10
C TRP A 114 4.44 2.90 13.39
N ASN A 115 5.55 3.59 13.66
CA ASN A 115 6.44 3.34 14.80
C ASN A 115 5.90 3.99 16.07
N ALA A 116 4.85 3.39 16.64
CA ALA A 116 4.24 3.81 17.90
C ALA A 116 5.14 3.60 19.13
N ARG A 117 6.29 2.92 18.97
CA ARG A 117 7.31 2.82 20.03
C ARG A 117 8.14 4.09 20.17
N LYS A 118 8.30 4.85 19.07
CA LYS A 118 9.13 6.06 19.03
C LYS A 118 8.31 7.35 18.96
N TYR A 119 7.16 7.33 18.30
CA TYR A 119 6.32 8.51 18.07
C TYR A 119 5.00 8.41 18.83
N ALA A 120 4.47 9.54 19.31
CA ALA A 120 3.24 9.54 20.08
C ALA A 120 2.01 9.43 19.18
N THR A 121 2.09 9.93 17.95
CA THR A 121 0.99 9.91 16.98
C THR A 121 1.41 9.44 15.60
N PHE A 122 0.45 8.92 14.83
CA PHE A 122 0.66 8.60 13.41
C PHE A 122 1.15 9.82 12.62
N GLY A 123 0.65 11.02 12.91
CA GLY A 123 1.05 12.25 12.22
C GLY A 123 2.52 12.60 12.44
N GLU A 124 3.00 12.50 13.68
CA GLU A 124 4.43 12.68 14.01
C GLU A 124 5.30 11.63 13.29
N ALA A 125 4.88 10.37 13.32
CA ALA A 125 5.57 9.30 12.63
C ALA A 125 5.61 9.54 11.10
N ALA A 126 4.49 9.95 10.51
CA ALA A 126 4.39 10.24 9.08
C ALA A 126 5.26 11.42 8.64
N ALA A 127 5.71 12.28 9.55
CA ALA A 127 6.64 13.37 9.28
C ALA A 127 8.11 12.98 9.50
N ALA A 128 8.39 11.82 10.10
CA ALA A 128 9.73 11.42 10.51
C ALA A 128 10.36 10.36 9.58
N PRO A 129 11.68 10.40 9.30
CA PRO A 129 12.34 9.51 8.33
C PRO A 129 12.17 8.00 8.54
N ASP A 130 11.99 7.56 9.79
CA ASP A 130 11.84 6.17 10.23
C ASP A 130 10.49 5.90 10.91
N GLY A 131 9.49 6.75 10.64
CA GLY A 131 8.22 6.69 11.34
C GLY A 131 7.21 5.73 10.72
N LEU A 132 7.29 5.44 9.41
CA LEU A 132 6.34 4.55 8.73
C LEU A 132 7.02 3.32 8.12
N ALA A 133 6.24 2.24 8.08
CA ALA A 133 6.56 1.04 7.33
C ALA A 133 5.36 0.65 6.47
N VAL A 134 5.58 0.39 5.18
CA VAL A 134 4.50 0.00 4.27
C VAL A 134 4.84 -1.35 3.65
N VAL A 135 3.93 -2.31 3.79
CA VAL A 135 3.99 -3.60 3.09
C VAL A 135 3.17 -3.47 1.81
N GLY A 136 3.85 -3.50 0.66
CA GLY A 136 3.27 -3.55 -0.66
C GLY A 136 3.06 -5.00 -1.11
N VAL A 137 1.86 -5.31 -1.60
CA VAL A 137 1.51 -6.61 -2.17
C VAL A 137 0.95 -6.40 -3.56
N PHE A 138 1.55 -7.03 -4.57
CA PHE A 138 1.03 -7.01 -5.93
C PHE A 138 -0.20 -7.90 -6.07
N LEU A 139 -1.15 -7.50 -6.90
CA LEU A 139 -2.32 -8.29 -7.26
C LEU A 139 -2.26 -8.59 -8.75
N GLU A 140 -2.39 -9.86 -9.15
CA GLU A 140 -2.46 -10.28 -10.55
C GLU A 140 -3.81 -10.90 -10.90
N ILE A 141 -4.16 -10.91 -12.18
CA ILE A 141 -5.38 -11.59 -12.66
C ILE A 141 -5.17 -13.10 -12.62
N GLY A 142 -6.08 -13.79 -11.95
CA GLY A 142 -6.10 -15.25 -11.91
C GLY A 142 -7.40 -15.79 -11.32
N LYS A 143 -7.27 -16.81 -10.48
CA LYS A 143 -8.41 -17.37 -9.75
C LYS A 143 -8.99 -16.34 -8.77
N GLU A 144 -10.30 -16.43 -8.55
CA GLU A 144 -10.97 -15.65 -7.50
C GLU A 144 -10.33 -15.87 -6.13
N HIS A 145 -10.12 -14.76 -5.42
CA HIS A 145 -9.63 -14.76 -4.05
C HIS A 145 -10.79 -14.80 -3.06
N ALA A 146 -11.11 -15.96 -2.48
CA ALA A 146 -12.31 -16.12 -1.65
C ALA A 146 -12.43 -15.05 -0.54
N SER A 147 -11.35 -14.77 0.20
CA SER A 147 -11.38 -13.79 1.30
C SER A 147 -11.52 -12.33 0.84
N MET A 148 -11.23 -12.03 -0.43
CA MET A 148 -11.38 -10.69 -1.01
C MET A 148 -12.86 -10.39 -1.33
N ASN A 149 -13.71 -11.41 -1.47
CA ASN A 149 -15.13 -11.22 -1.78
C ASN A 149 -15.81 -10.29 -0.77
N ARG A 150 -15.57 -10.52 0.53
CA ARG A 150 -16.10 -9.68 1.61
C ARG A 150 -15.73 -8.21 1.47
N LEU A 151 -14.49 -7.92 1.08
CA LEU A 151 -14.03 -6.54 0.84
C LEU A 151 -14.72 -5.97 -0.40
N THR A 152 -14.70 -6.72 -1.50
CA THR A 152 -15.25 -6.24 -2.77
C THR A 152 -16.76 -6.05 -2.74
N ASP A 153 -17.50 -6.83 -1.94
CA ASP A 153 -18.93 -6.66 -1.71
C ASP A 153 -19.23 -5.37 -0.94
N ALA A 154 -18.36 -5.01 0.02
CA ALA A 154 -18.50 -3.77 0.77
C ALA A 154 -18.21 -2.50 -0.06
N LEU A 155 -17.52 -2.62 -1.20
CA LEU A 155 -17.20 -1.46 -2.06
C LEU A 155 -18.44 -0.73 -2.58
N TYR A 156 -19.56 -1.44 -2.75
CA TYR A 156 -20.81 -0.80 -3.16
C TYR A 156 -21.31 0.21 -2.12
N MET A 157 -21.15 -0.11 -0.83
CA MET A 157 -21.55 0.77 0.27
C MET A 157 -20.68 2.02 0.39
N VAL A 158 -19.48 1.99 -0.21
CA VAL A 158 -18.54 3.12 -0.21
C VAL A 158 -18.24 3.63 -1.62
N LYS A 159 -19.22 3.54 -2.52
CA LYS A 159 -19.02 3.90 -3.94
C LYS A 159 -18.58 5.35 -4.14
N PHE A 160 -19.15 6.28 -3.39
CA PHE A 160 -18.93 7.72 -3.53
C PHE A 160 -17.85 8.23 -2.58
N LYS A 161 -17.10 9.26 -2.99
CA LYS A 161 -16.12 9.93 -2.12
C LYS A 161 -16.79 10.40 -0.81
N GLY A 162 -16.11 10.20 0.31
CA GLY A 162 -16.54 10.64 1.63
C GLY A 162 -17.46 9.64 2.35
N THR A 163 -17.96 8.62 1.66
CA THR A 163 -18.78 7.58 2.28
C THR A 163 -17.93 6.62 3.11
N LYS A 164 -18.49 6.15 4.23
CA LYS A 164 -17.86 5.25 5.20
C LYS A 164 -18.88 4.23 5.69
N ALA A 165 -18.47 2.98 5.85
CA ALA A 165 -19.28 1.90 6.38
C ALA A 165 -18.52 1.13 7.47
N GLN A 166 -19.26 0.54 8.42
CA GLN A 166 -18.66 -0.32 9.43
C GLN A 166 -18.12 -1.60 8.77
N PHE A 167 -16.90 -2.00 9.13
CA PHE A 167 -16.22 -3.13 8.52
C PHE A 167 -15.38 -3.86 9.57
N ARG A 168 -16.05 -4.63 10.43
CA ARG A 168 -15.43 -5.30 11.60
C ARG A 168 -15.04 -6.75 11.32
N GLY A 169 -14.01 -7.24 12.00
CA GLY A 169 -13.60 -8.65 11.94
C GLY A 169 -13.01 -9.07 10.58
N PHE A 170 -12.38 -8.16 9.86
CA PHE A 170 -11.60 -8.46 8.66
C PHE A 170 -10.13 -8.59 9.03
N ASN A 171 -9.52 -9.75 8.74
CA ASN A 171 -8.11 -9.98 9.00
C ASN A 171 -7.28 -9.79 7.71
N PRO A 172 -6.41 -8.77 7.61
CA PRO A 172 -5.65 -8.50 6.41
C PRO A 172 -4.59 -9.56 6.10
N LYS A 173 -4.30 -10.49 7.03
CA LYS A 173 -3.44 -11.65 6.77
C LYS A 173 -3.96 -12.50 5.62
N CYS A 174 -5.27 -12.49 5.36
CA CYS A 174 -5.86 -13.18 4.22
C CYS A 174 -5.51 -12.54 2.86
N LEU A 175 -4.92 -11.35 2.84
CA LEU A 175 -4.49 -10.65 1.61
C LEU A 175 -2.97 -10.74 1.40
N LEU A 176 -2.30 -11.67 2.09
CA LEU A 176 -0.87 -11.90 1.95
C LEU A 176 -0.61 -13.15 1.10
N PRO A 177 0.47 -13.16 0.31
CA PRO A 177 0.95 -14.36 -0.35
C PRO A 177 1.46 -15.40 0.65
N LEU A 178 1.76 -16.59 0.16
CA LEU A 178 2.34 -17.66 0.99
C LEU A 178 3.80 -17.35 1.36
N SER A 179 4.60 -16.88 0.40
CA SER A 179 5.96 -16.43 0.66
C SER A 179 5.98 -14.98 1.13
N LEU A 180 6.71 -14.71 2.21
CA LEU A 180 7.00 -13.36 2.68
C LEU A 180 8.38 -12.87 2.22
N ASP A 181 8.97 -13.46 1.17
CA ASP A 181 10.15 -12.91 0.53
C ASP A 181 9.88 -11.49 0.03
N TYR A 182 10.81 -10.56 0.27
CA TYR A 182 10.56 -9.15 0.01
C TYR A 182 11.79 -8.38 -0.48
N TRP A 183 11.52 -7.28 -1.17
CA TRP A 183 12.46 -6.19 -1.36
C TRP A 183 12.23 -5.08 -0.34
N THR A 184 13.27 -4.38 0.06
CA THR A 184 13.16 -3.22 0.97
C THR A 184 14.06 -2.07 0.57
N TYR A 185 13.54 -0.86 0.74
CA TYR A 185 14.27 0.38 0.50
C TYR A 185 13.64 1.55 1.28
N LEU A 186 14.40 2.63 1.48
CA LEU A 186 13.88 3.86 2.09
C LEU A 186 13.20 4.73 1.03
N GLY A 187 11.97 5.13 1.30
CA GLY A 187 11.09 5.80 0.35
C GLY A 187 10.19 6.87 0.99
N SER A 188 9.09 7.15 0.30
CA SER A 188 8.08 8.12 0.71
C SER A 188 6.68 7.52 0.72
N LEU A 189 5.72 8.29 1.24
CA LEU A 189 4.32 8.16 0.84
C LEU A 189 4.18 8.40 -0.67
N THR A 190 3.26 7.71 -1.31
CA THR A 190 2.99 7.81 -2.76
C THR A 190 1.86 8.78 -3.09
N THR A 191 1.16 9.28 -2.07
CA THR A 191 0.19 10.38 -2.18
C THR A 191 0.67 11.60 -1.35
N PRO A 192 0.23 12.82 -1.69
CA PRO A 192 0.43 13.99 -0.84
C PRO A 192 0.15 13.72 0.64
N PRO A 193 1.02 14.17 1.56
CA PRO A 193 2.10 15.15 1.37
C PRO A 193 3.43 14.59 0.83
N LEU A 194 3.50 13.31 0.42
CA LEU A 194 4.69 12.68 -0.17
C LEU A 194 5.92 12.66 0.76
N ASN A 195 5.68 12.71 2.07
CA ASN A 195 6.73 12.70 3.08
C ASN A 195 7.63 11.49 2.89
N GLU A 196 8.92 11.73 2.95
CA GLU A 196 9.95 10.70 2.90
C GLU A 196 10.10 10.03 4.27
N SER A 197 9.08 9.30 4.72
CA SER A 197 9.00 8.73 6.06
C SER A 197 8.84 7.21 6.06
N VAL A 198 8.90 6.59 4.89
CA VAL A 198 8.49 5.20 4.69
C VAL A 198 9.68 4.30 4.47
N THR A 199 9.79 3.24 5.27
CA THR A 199 10.56 2.05 4.91
C THR A 199 9.63 1.10 4.16
N TRP A 200 9.92 0.85 2.89
CA TRP A 200 9.12 -0.03 2.04
C TRP A 200 9.51 -1.49 2.23
N ILE A 201 8.51 -2.36 2.23
CA ILE A 201 8.61 -3.81 2.13
C ILE A 201 7.71 -4.21 0.96
N VAL A 202 8.28 -4.56 -0.19
CA VAL A 202 7.49 -4.99 -1.36
C VAL A 202 7.61 -6.50 -1.48
N LEU A 203 6.51 -7.22 -1.26
CA LEU A 203 6.51 -8.68 -1.31
C LEU A 203 6.75 -9.16 -2.74
N LYS A 204 7.59 -10.20 -2.88
CA LYS A 204 7.97 -10.78 -4.16
C LYS A 204 6.81 -11.48 -4.85
N GLU A 205 6.04 -12.23 -4.08
CA GLU A 205 4.94 -13.04 -4.60
C GLU A 205 3.64 -12.20 -4.64
N PRO A 206 2.96 -12.09 -5.79
CA PRO A 206 1.66 -11.45 -5.88
C PRO A 206 0.57 -12.37 -5.31
N ILE A 207 -0.56 -11.78 -4.90
CA ILE A 207 -1.81 -12.53 -4.72
C ILE A 207 -2.64 -12.51 -6.02
N ARG A 208 -3.48 -13.51 -6.21
CA ARG A 208 -4.37 -13.58 -7.39
C ARG A 208 -5.76 -13.09 -7.06
N ILE A 209 -6.36 -12.30 -7.93
CA ILE A 209 -7.78 -11.92 -7.88
C ILE A 209 -8.46 -12.20 -9.22
N SER A 210 -9.77 -12.38 -9.22
CA SER A 210 -10.51 -12.50 -10.48
C SER A 210 -10.73 -11.14 -11.14
N VAL A 211 -10.97 -11.14 -12.45
CA VAL A 211 -11.41 -9.94 -13.19
C VAL A 211 -12.66 -9.33 -12.54
N LYS A 212 -13.62 -10.15 -12.11
CA LYS A 212 -14.85 -9.67 -11.44
C LYS A 212 -14.56 -8.91 -10.14
N GLN A 213 -13.55 -9.34 -9.39
CA GLN A 213 -13.13 -8.65 -8.16
C GLN A 213 -12.47 -7.31 -8.49
N LEU A 214 -11.60 -7.26 -9.51
CA LEU A 214 -10.97 -6.02 -9.95
C LEU A 214 -11.99 -5.00 -10.49
N GLU A 215 -13.00 -5.46 -11.23
CA GLU A 215 -14.08 -4.59 -11.73
C GLU A 215 -14.89 -3.92 -10.61
N LYS A 216 -15.00 -4.56 -9.43
CA LYS A 216 -15.64 -3.94 -8.27
C LYS A 216 -14.85 -2.75 -7.72
N PHE A 217 -13.52 -2.73 -7.84
CA PHE A 217 -12.71 -1.54 -7.54
C PHE A 217 -12.95 -0.42 -8.56
N ARG A 218 -13.03 -0.75 -9.85
CA ARG A 218 -13.26 0.19 -10.95
C ARG A 218 -14.64 0.86 -10.94
N MET A 219 -15.57 0.33 -10.14
CA MET A 219 -16.89 0.94 -9.89
C MET A 219 -16.83 2.18 -8.97
N LEU A 220 -15.79 2.30 -8.14
CA LEU A 220 -15.66 3.40 -7.18
C LEU A 220 -15.53 4.74 -7.90
N LEU A 221 -15.88 5.83 -7.22
CA LEU A 221 -15.88 7.19 -7.76
C LEU A 221 -14.94 8.10 -6.96
N PHE A 222 -14.24 8.99 -7.66
CA PHE A 222 -13.46 10.10 -7.07
C PHE A 222 -14.35 11.22 -6.51
N THR A 223 -15.65 11.17 -6.77
CA THR A 223 -16.63 12.26 -6.61
C THR A 223 -17.71 11.86 -5.61
N SER A 224 -18.31 12.84 -4.93
CA SER A 224 -19.41 12.59 -4.00
C SER A 224 -20.69 12.22 -4.75
N GLU A 225 -21.77 11.95 -4.04
CA GLU A 225 -23.05 11.53 -4.65
C GLU A 225 -23.72 12.67 -5.44
N GLU A 226 -23.51 13.91 -5.02
CA GLU A 226 -24.07 15.13 -5.60
C GLU A 226 -23.28 15.65 -6.80
N ASP A 227 -22.04 15.19 -6.97
CA ASP A 227 -21.11 15.64 -8.01
C ASP A 227 -21.30 14.89 -9.33
N GLN A 228 -20.77 15.46 -10.42
CA GLN A 228 -20.63 14.73 -11.68
C GLN A 228 -19.75 13.49 -11.48
N ARG A 229 -20.28 12.31 -11.85
CA ARG A 229 -19.59 11.03 -11.62
C ARG A 229 -18.29 10.93 -12.40
N ILE A 230 -17.19 10.81 -11.67
CA ILE A 230 -15.86 10.51 -12.19
C ILE A 230 -15.40 9.20 -11.56
N GLN A 231 -15.17 8.18 -12.39
CA GLN A 231 -14.66 6.88 -11.94
C GLN A 231 -13.28 7.03 -11.30
N MET A 232 -13.06 6.29 -10.21
CA MET A 232 -11.78 6.12 -9.56
C MET A 232 -10.90 5.22 -10.43
N ALA A 233 -10.28 5.84 -11.42
CA ALA A 233 -9.47 5.22 -12.45
C ALA A 233 -8.02 5.71 -12.33
N ASN A 234 -7.07 4.79 -12.49
CA ASN A 234 -5.63 5.08 -12.48
C ASN A 234 -5.19 5.89 -11.27
N ASN A 235 -5.58 5.45 -10.07
CA ASN A 235 -5.28 6.14 -8.82
C ASN A 235 -3.85 5.86 -8.30
N PHE A 236 -2.90 5.60 -9.19
CA PHE A 236 -1.50 5.31 -8.87
C PHE A 236 -0.55 6.44 -9.31
N ARG A 237 0.57 6.58 -8.61
CA ARG A 237 1.71 7.43 -8.98
C ARG A 237 2.70 6.63 -9.83
N PRO A 238 3.28 7.21 -10.89
CA PRO A 238 4.34 6.55 -11.66
C PRO A 238 5.63 6.31 -10.86
N PRO A 239 6.49 5.36 -11.27
CA PRO A 239 7.84 5.19 -10.72
C PRO A 239 8.64 6.49 -10.68
N GLN A 240 9.32 6.72 -9.55
CA GLN A 240 10.15 7.89 -9.29
C GLN A 240 11.64 7.53 -9.41
N PRO A 241 12.53 8.50 -9.66
CA PRO A 241 13.96 8.24 -9.78
C PRO A 241 14.57 7.55 -8.54
N LEU A 242 15.36 6.50 -8.75
CA LEU A 242 16.01 5.75 -7.67
C LEU A 242 17.06 6.59 -6.91
N LYS A 243 17.72 7.53 -7.59
CA LYS A 243 18.70 8.48 -7.02
C LYS A 243 19.79 7.82 -6.16
N GLY A 244 20.33 6.69 -6.63
CA GLY A 244 21.44 5.99 -5.98
C GLY A 244 21.06 5.19 -4.72
N ARG A 245 19.76 5.13 -4.35
CA ARG A 245 19.29 4.24 -3.28
C ARG A 245 19.55 2.77 -3.65
N ILE A 246 19.84 1.96 -2.64
CA ILE A 246 20.02 0.52 -2.77
C ILE A 246 18.70 -0.16 -2.42
N VAL A 247 18.22 -1.03 -3.31
CA VAL A 247 17.14 -1.96 -3.01
C VAL A 247 17.75 -3.25 -2.49
N ARG A 248 17.37 -3.66 -1.29
CA ARG A 248 17.83 -4.92 -0.68
C ARG A 248 16.77 -6.01 -0.86
N ALA A 249 17.19 -7.26 -0.96
CA ALA A 249 16.31 -8.43 -1.08
C ALA A 249 16.56 -9.41 0.07
N SER A 250 15.50 -10.02 0.60
CA SER A 250 15.58 -11.09 1.61
C SER A 250 15.95 -12.46 1.04
N PHE A 251 16.05 -12.57 -0.28
CA PHE A 251 16.26 -13.82 -1.02
C PHE A 251 17.34 -13.66 -2.09
N LYS A 252 17.94 -14.77 -2.50
CA LYS A 252 18.86 -14.80 -3.64
C LYS A 252 18.04 -14.85 -4.94
N ALA A 253 18.45 -14.06 -5.93
CA ALA A 253 17.88 -14.11 -7.28
C ALA A 253 18.10 -15.49 -7.93
#